data_AF-A0A662KMV3-F1
#
_entry.id   AF-A0A662KMV3-F1
#
_cell.length_a   1.000
_cell.length_b   1.000
_cell.length_c   1.000
_cell.angle_alpha   90.00
_cell.angle_beta   90.00
_cell.angle_gamma   90.00
#
_symmetry.space_group_name_H-M   'P 1'
#
loop_
_entity.id
_entity.type
_entity.pdbx_description
1 polymer ?
#
loop_
_entity_poly.entity_id
_entity_poly.type
_entity_poly.pdbx_seq_one_letter_code
_entity_poly.pdbx_strand_id
1 'polypeptide(L)'
;MTERELVKEIKKLVEERKIDFVKKVFTHLNLGTTKFNELWKDWWSGEAPPRMEVDMIFVFLDQDGVMIPSVEVKFFREKEKFYYGIEQALAYSLFGFDSIVLWHIFDQEMKNNVVEGFVRAVEELIRGFEIPLVYFATKIYEGMEFEFFSPWKLYSSKRSDIEYVLMSMKNTCKNTKNPLLLNEEVKQRRNVLKTILKIPV
;
A
#
# COMPACT_ATOMS: atom_id res chain seq x y z
N MET A 1 -16.06 8.54 -9.35
CA MET A 1 -15.12 7.53 -8.87
C MET A 1 -14.65 7.88 -7.46
N THR A 2 -15.22 7.24 -6.45
CA THR A 2 -14.73 7.31 -5.07
C THR A 2 -13.40 6.56 -4.93
N GLU A 3 -12.68 6.75 -3.82
CA GLU A 3 -11.47 5.96 -3.49
C GLU A 3 -11.74 4.45 -3.50
N ARG A 4 -12.86 4.02 -2.89
CA ARG A 4 -13.28 2.62 -2.85
C ARG A 4 -13.56 2.04 -4.24
N GLU A 5 -14.14 2.83 -5.14
CA GLU A 5 -14.37 2.47 -6.54
C GLU A 5 -13.04 2.38 -7.30
N LEU A 6 -12.15 3.37 -7.15
CA LEU A 6 -10.84 3.39 -7.78
C LEU A 6 -10.02 2.15 -7.41
N VAL A 7 -9.96 1.81 -6.12
CA VAL A 7 -9.26 0.61 -5.63
C VAL A 7 -9.80 -0.68 -6.28
N LYS A 8 -11.13 -0.78 -6.45
CA LYS A 8 -11.75 -1.93 -7.13
C LYS A 8 -11.38 -1.98 -8.61
N GLU A 9 -11.35 -0.83 -9.28
CA GLU A 9 -10.95 -0.76 -10.69
C GLU A 9 -9.48 -1.11 -10.90
N ILE A 10 -8.58 -0.66 -10.00
CA ILE A 10 -7.16 -1.07 -10.04
C ILE A 10 -7.06 -2.59 -9.89
N LYS A 11 -7.77 -3.19 -8.91
CA LYS A 11 -7.79 -4.64 -8.74
C LYS A 11 -8.24 -5.36 -10.01
N LYS A 12 -9.37 -4.94 -10.58
CA LYS A 12 -9.91 -5.52 -11.82
C LYS A 12 -8.90 -5.45 -12.96
N LEU A 13 -8.29 -4.29 -13.17
CA LEU A 13 -7.28 -4.08 -14.20
C LEU A 13 -6.07 -5.02 -14.04
N VAL A 14 -5.60 -5.21 -12.81
CA VAL A 14 -4.49 -6.12 -12.49
C VAL A 14 -4.85 -7.58 -12.77
N GLU A 15 -6.06 -8.00 -12.37
CA GLU A 15 -6.56 -9.36 -12.61
C GLU A 15 -6.78 -9.63 -14.11
N GLU A 16 -7.27 -8.66 -14.88
CA GLU A 16 -7.47 -8.75 -16.32
C GLU A 16 -6.15 -8.81 -17.09
N ARG A 17 -5.16 -8.00 -16.71
CA ARG A 17 -3.83 -7.98 -17.35
C ARG A 17 -2.97 -9.22 -17.05
N LYS A 18 -3.30 -9.96 -15.98
CA LYS A 18 -2.55 -11.16 -15.54
C LYS A 18 -1.05 -10.88 -15.36
N ILE A 19 -0.72 -9.83 -14.62
CA ILE A 19 0.66 -9.41 -14.38
C ILE A 19 1.45 -10.53 -13.68
N ASP A 20 2.49 -11.05 -14.32
CA ASP A 20 3.17 -12.30 -13.93
C ASP A 20 3.71 -12.30 -12.49
N PHE A 21 4.23 -11.16 -12.03
CA PHE A 21 4.80 -11.03 -10.69
C PHE A 21 3.76 -10.74 -9.60
N VAL A 22 2.48 -10.62 -9.94
CA VAL A 22 1.38 -10.38 -9.01
C VAL A 22 0.54 -11.65 -8.87
N LYS A 23 0.72 -12.39 -7.78
CA LYS A 23 0.03 -13.67 -7.58
C LYS A 23 -1.43 -13.51 -7.16
N LYS A 24 -1.71 -12.53 -6.31
CA LYS A 24 -3.04 -12.21 -5.77
C LYS A 24 -3.12 -10.73 -5.45
N VAL A 25 -4.33 -10.18 -5.54
CA VAL A 25 -4.68 -8.84 -5.05
C VAL A 25 -5.92 -8.94 -4.17
N PHE A 26 -5.82 -8.40 -2.97
CA PHE A 26 -6.96 -8.22 -2.07
C PHE A 26 -7.27 -6.75 -1.94
N THR A 27 -8.53 -6.42 -1.75
CA THR A 27 -8.98 -5.04 -1.54
C THR A 27 -9.97 -4.97 -0.41
N HIS A 28 -9.92 -3.89 0.38
CA HIS A 28 -10.86 -3.64 1.47
C HIS A 28 -10.90 -4.81 2.48
N LEU A 29 -9.72 -5.35 2.82
CA LEU A 29 -9.63 -6.47 3.75
C LEU A 29 -9.71 -5.95 5.18
N ASN A 30 -10.80 -6.28 5.86
CA ASN A 30 -10.94 -5.97 7.28
C ASN A 30 -10.12 -6.95 8.13
N LEU A 31 -9.06 -6.43 8.75
CA LEU A 31 -8.22 -7.18 9.68
C LEU A 31 -8.86 -7.30 11.07
N GLY A 32 -10.00 -6.69 11.35
CA GLY A 32 -10.73 -6.80 12.63
C GLY A 32 -11.93 -7.76 12.60
N THR A 33 -11.95 -8.73 11.68
CA THR A 33 -13.04 -9.73 11.61
C THR A 33 -13.05 -10.65 12.84
N THR A 34 -14.19 -11.28 13.15
CA THR A 34 -14.30 -12.23 14.28
C THR A 34 -13.21 -13.29 14.24
N LYS A 35 -12.92 -13.84 13.06
CA LYS A 35 -11.86 -14.84 12.86
C LYS A 35 -10.46 -14.28 13.15
N PHE A 36 -10.17 -13.04 12.78
CA PHE A 36 -8.90 -12.42 13.13
C PHE A 36 -8.83 -12.13 14.63
N ASN A 37 -9.92 -11.65 15.23
CA ASN A 37 -9.98 -11.40 16.67
C ASN A 37 -9.88 -12.68 17.50
N GLU A 38 -10.46 -13.79 17.04
CA GLU A 38 -10.31 -15.12 17.64
C GLU A 38 -8.85 -15.56 17.57
N LEU A 39 -8.26 -15.58 16.36
CA LEU A 39 -6.84 -15.87 16.18
C LEU A 39 -5.94 -14.89 16.96
N TRP A 40 -6.37 -13.65 17.17
CA TRP A 40 -5.61 -12.68 17.95
C TRP A 40 -5.64 -13.01 19.44
N LYS A 41 -6.84 -13.25 19.98
CA LYS A 41 -7.05 -13.58 21.39
C LYS A 41 -6.37 -14.88 21.78
N ASP A 42 -6.42 -15.88 20.90
CA ASP A 42 -5.84 -17.21 21.13
C ASP A 42 -4.31 -17.17 21.27
N TRP A 43 -3.64 -16.21 20.62
CA TRP A 43 -2.18 -16.15 20.59
C TRP A 43 -1.57 -15.06 21.48
N TRP A 44 -2.26 -13.94 21.72
CA TRP A 44 -1.62 -12.74 22.30
C TRP A 44 -2.31 -12.12 23.52
N SER A 45 -3.32 -12.77 24.11
CA SER A 45 -3.97 -12.34 25.37
C SER A 45 -4.22 -10.82 25.45
N GLY A 46 -5.16 -10.29 24.65
CA GLY A 46 -5.50 -8.87 24.63
C GLY A 46 -6.55 -8.53 23.57
N GLU A 47 -7.03 -7.29 23.56
CA GLU A 47 -7.88 -6.81 22.47
C GLU A 47 -7.03 -6.60 21.20
N ALA A 48 -7.56 -7.02 20.05
CA ALA A 48 -6.93 -6.69 18.78
C ALA A 48 -6.94 -5.17 18.58
N PRO A 49 -5.92 -4.60 17.93
CA PRO A 49 -5.95 -3.22 17.48
C PRO A 49 -7.27 -2.93 16.76
N PRO A 50 -7.85 -1.73 16.91
CA PRO A 50 -9.17 -1.40 16.38
C PRO A 50 -9.26 -1.72 14.89
N ARG A 51 -10.48 -2.05 14.43
CA ARG A 51 -10.79 -2.48 13.05
C ARG A 51 -10.01 -1.66 12.02
N MET A 52 -9.05 -2.31 11.37
CA MET A 52 -8.29 -1.74 10.28
C MET A 52 -8.68 -2.45 8.99
N GLU A 53 -9.34 -1.73 8.10
CA GLU A 53 -9.58 -2.18 6.73
C GLU A 53 -8.41 -1.72 5.87
N VAL A 54 -7.67 -2.67 5.28
CA VAL A 54 -6.56 -2.35 4.38
C VAL A 54 -7.11 -2.18 2.97
N ASP A 55 -6.83 -1.04 2.35
CA ASP A 55 -7.35 -0.72 1.01
C ASP A 55 -6.89 -1.74 -0.03
N MET A 56 -5.59 -2.03 -0.09
CA MET A 56 -5.06 -3.08 -0.97
C MET A 56 -3.95 -3.90 -0.31
N ILE A 57 -3.92 -5.19 -0.66
CA ILE A 57 -2.81 -6.09 -0.35
C ILE A 57 -2.39 -6.76 -1.63
N PHE A 58 -1.14 -6.55 -2.03
CA PHE A 58 -0.53 -7.28 -3.13
C PHE A 58 0.22 -8.50 -2.60
N VAL A 59 0.25 -9.56 -3.41
CA VAL A 59 1.10 -10.72 -3.18
C VAL A 59 2.08 -10.81 -4.34
N PHE A 60 3.27 -10.23 -4.16
CA PHE A 60 4.29 -10.20 -5.18
C PHE A 60 5.16 -11.46 -5.12
N LEU A 61 5.39 -12.08 -6.29
CA LEU A 61 6.39 -13.13 -6.44
C LEU A 61 7.76 -12.49 -6.66
N ASP A 62 8.75 -12.97 -5.93
CA ASP A 62 10.12 -12.54 -6.06
C ASP A 62 11.12 -13.71 -5.96
N GLN A 63 12.39 -13.46 -6.29
CA GLN A 63 13.43 -14.49 -6.22
C GLN A 63 13.57 -15.09 -4.82
N ASP A 64 13.40 -14.26 -3.78
CA ASP A 64 13.50 -14.66 -2.37
C ASP A 64 12.19 -15.22 -1.79
N GLY A 65 11.16 -15.41 -2.62
CA GLY A 65 9.86 -15.95 -2.22
C GLY A 65 8.72 -14.96 -2.42
N VAL A 66 7.79 -14.91 -1.46
CA VAL A 66 6.58 -14.09 -1.55
C VAL A 66 6.72 -12.86 -0.67
N MET A 67 6.46 -11.68 -1.24
CA MET A 67 6.39 -10.41 -0.53
C MET A 67 4.95 -9.89 -0.49
N ILE A 68 4.50 -9.50 0.69
CA ILE A 68 3.12 -9.12 0.99
C ILE A 68 3.11 -7.69 1.55
N PRO A 69 3.12 -6.65 0.70
CA PRO A 69 2.93 -5.29 1.16
C PRO A 69 1.45 -4.95 1.40
N SER A 70 1.19 -4.16 2.44
CA SER A 70 -0.07 -3.42 2.58
C SER A 70 0.03 -2.10 1.83
N VAL A 71 -1.07 -1.68 1.21
CA VAL A 71 -1.18 -0.38 0.55
C VAL A 71 -2.38 0.37 1.11
N GLU A 72 -2.11 1.53 1.69
CA GLU A 72 -3.12 2.54 2.00
C GLU A 72 -3.24 3.48 0.81
N VAL A 73 -4.45 3.68 0.29
CA VAL A 73 -4.71 4.54 -0.86
C VAL A 73 -5.38 5.82 -0.36
N LYS A 74 -4.94 6.97 -0.89
CA LYS A 74 -5.68 8.23 -0.72
C LYS A 74 -5.92 8.86 -2.07
N PHE A 75 -7.18 9.07 -2.43
CA PHE A 75 -7.55 9.68 -3.71
C PHE A 75 -7.93 11.16 -3.56
N PHE A 76 -7.04 12.05 -4.00
CA PHE A 76 -7.19 13.49 -3.91
C PHE A 76 -7.79 14.07 -5.19
N ARG A 77 -8.84 14.87 -5.04
CA ARG A 77 -9.48 15.64 -6.12
C ARG A 77 -9.36 17.15 -5.93
N GLU A 78 -9.05 17.55 -4.72
CA GLU A 78 -8.89 18.94 -4.32
C GLU A 78 -7.80 19.06 -3.25
N LYS A 79 -7.55 20.29 -2.79
CA LYS A 79 -6.52 20.55 -1.80
C LYS A 79 -7.00 20.11 -0.41
N GLU A 80 -6.54 18.94 0.03
CA GLU A 80 -6.80 18.42 1.38
C GLU A 80 -5.54 18.40 2.27
N LYS A 81 -5.58 17.62 3.36
CA LYS A 81 -4.45 17.39 4.26
C LYS A 81 -3.45 16.46 3.57
N PHE A 82 -2.24 16.96 3.33
CA PHE A 82 -1.17 16.18 2.68
C PHE A 82 -0.74 14.94 3.46
N TYR A 83 -0.96 14.89 4.78
CA TYR A 83 -0.53 13.81 5.65
C TYR A 83 -1.56 12.65 5.76
N TYR A 84 -2.66 12.70 5.01
CA TYR A 84 -3.68 11.66 5.07
C TYR A 84 -3.16 10.27 4.74
N GLY A 85 -3.58 9.31 5.57
CA GLY A 85 -3.26 7.89 5.44
C GLY A 85 -1.93 7.48 6.09
N ILE A 86 -1.09 8.42 6.57
CA ILE A 86 0.19 8.06 7.21
C ILE A 86 -0.06 7.23 8.47
N GLU A 87 -0.98 7.66 9.32
CA GLU A 87 -1.33 6.99 10.57
C GLU A 87 -1.92 5.59 10.34
N GLN A 88 -2.77 5.45 9.32
CA GLN A 88 -3.40 4.17 8.96
C GLN A 88 -2.36 3.22 8.38
N ALA A 89 -1.54 3.69 7.42
CA ALA A 89 -0.46 2.91 6.84
C ALA A 89 0.50 2.41 7.92
N LEU A 90 0.96 3.30 8.82
CA LEU A 90 1.88 2.92 9.89
C LEU A 90 1.30 1.89 10.85
N ALA A 91 0.01 1.97 11.16
CA ALA A 91 -0.64 0.99 12.01
C ALA A 91 -0.63 -0.43 11.39
N TYR A 92 -0.56 -0.54 10.06
CA TYR A 92 -0.44 -1.83 9.38
C TYR A 92 0.86 -2.58 9.69
N SER A 93 1.91 -1.88 10.10
CA SER A 93 3.19 -2.50 10.49
C SER A 93 3.05 -3.57 11.58
N LEU A 94 2.01 -3.49 12.41
CA LEU A 94 1.74 -4.44 13.48
C LEU A 94 1.24 -5.80 13.00
N PHE A 95 0.74 -5.90 11.77
CA PHE A 95 0.10 -7.13 11.24
C PHE A 95 1.05 -8.03 10.44
N GLY A 96 2.34 -7.69 10.38
CA GLY A 96 3.33 -8.54 9.76
C GLY A 96 3.38 -8.46 8.22
N PHE A 97 2.90 -7.36 7.63
CA PHE A 97 3.19 -7.04 6.23
C PHE A 97 4.70 -6.83 6.03
N ASP A 98 5.21 -7.23 4.87
CA ASP A 98 6.65 -7.17 4.55
C ASP A 98 7.14 -5.74 4.31
N SER A 99 6.26 -4.89 3.78
CA SER A 99 6.46 -3.46 3.55
C SER A 99 5.13 -2.73 3.70
N ILE A 100 5.20 -1.45 4.05
CA ILE A 100 4.03 -0.59 4.20
C ILE A 100 4.07 0.46 3.10
N VAL A 101 3.03 0.54 2.27
CA VAL A 101 2.93 1.50 1.18
C VAL A 101 1.83 2.52 1.49
N LEU A 102 2.15 3.79 1.32
CA LEU A 102 1.18 4.86 1.19
C LEU A 102 1.16 5.31 -0.26
N TRP A 103 0.01 5.18 -0.92
CA TRP A 103 -0.20 5.55 -2.30
C TRP A 103 -1.18 6.72 -2.41
N HIS A 104 -0.64 7.91 -2.60
CA HIS A 104 -1.42 9.09 -2.93
C HIS A 104 -1.69 9.13 -4.42
N ILE A 105 -2.97 9.07 -4.79
CA ILE A 105 -3.43 9.17 -6.16
C ILE A 105 -4.12 10.53 -6.31
N PHE A 106 -3.70 11.32 -7.29
CA PHE A 106 -4.24 12.64 -7.57
C PHE A 106 -5.07 12.61 -8.85
N ASP A 107 -6.21 13.29 -8.83
CA ASP A 107 -7.06 13.48 -10.00
C ASP A 107 -6.34 14.29 -11.09
N GLN A 108 -6.59 13.97 -12.36
CA GLN A 108 -5.96 14.64 -13.51
C GLN A 108 -6.17 16.16 -13.54
N GLU A 109 -7.26 16.67 -12.95
CA GLU A 109 -7.57 18.10 -12.93
C GLU A 109 -6.75 18.88 -11.88
N MET A 110 -6.09 18.20 -10.94
CA MET A 110 -5.27 18.87 -9.93
C MET A 110 -4.04 19.51 -10.55
N LYS A 111 -3.75 20.77 -10.23
CA LYS A 111 -2.56 21.44 -10.77
C LYS A 111 -1.27 20.79 -10.24
N ASN A 112 -0.31 20.54 -11.13
CA ASN A 112 0.93 19.85 -10.77
C ASN A 112 1.71 20.54 -9.64
N ASN A 113 1.74 21.88 -9.60
CA ASN A 113 2.38 22.61 -8.51
C ASN A 113 1.73 22.38 -7.13
N VAL A 114 0.43 22.07 -7.09
CA VAL A 114 -0.27 21.67 -5.86
C VAL A 114 0.15 20.27 -5.46
N VAL A 115 0.15 19.33 -6.41
CA VAL A 115 0.58 17.93 -6.19
C VAL A 115 2.03 17.89 -5.69
N GLU A 116 2.95 18.60 -6.34
CA GLU A 116 4.36 18.71 -5.93
C GLU A 116 4.51 19.24 -4.50
N GLY A 117 3.67 20.20 -4.10
CA GLY A 117 3.64 20.72 -2.74
C GLY A 117 3.27 19.66 -1.70
N PHE A 118 2.28 18.80 -2.01
CA PHE A 118 1.89 17.67 -1.15
C PHE A 118 3.02 16.66 -1.04
N VAL A 119 3.52 16.22 -2.19
CA VAL A 119 4.55 15.19 -2.30
C VAL A 119 5.80 15.62 -1.54
N ARG A 120 6.26 16.86 -1.72
CA ARG A 120 7.42 17.38 -1.00
C ARG A 120 7.22 17.33 0.52
N ALA A 121 6.06 17.76 1.01
CA ALA A 121 5.77 17.77 2.44
C ALA A 121 5.75 16.34 3.03
N VAL A 122 5.18 15.36 2.32
CA VAL A 122 5.18 13.95 2.75
C VAL A 122 6.60 13.37 2.70
N GLU A 123 7.36 13.61 1.63
CA GLU A 123 8.76 13.18 1.52
C GLU A 123 9.63 13.75 2.65
N GLU A 124 9.46 15.03 2.99
CA GLU A 124 10.16 15.69 4.10
C GLU A 124 9.84 15.03 5.45
N LEU A 125 8.57 14.70 5.71
CA LEU A 125 8.19 13.97 6.93
C LEU A 125 8.80 12.57 6.98
N ILE A 126 8.65 11.79 5.90
CA ILE A 126 9.13 10.41 5.86
C ILE A 126 10.65 10.36 6.04
N ARG A 127 11.39 11.23 5.35
CA ARG A 127 12.86 11.27 5.45
C ARG A 127 13.33 11.87 6.77
N GLY A 128 12.71 12.97 7.21
CA GLY A 128 13.12 13.69 8.41
C GLY A 128 12.91 12.89 9.70
N PHE A 129 11.88 12.04 9.75
CA PHE A 129 11.60 11.15 10.88
C PHE A 129 11.99 9.69 10.63
N GLU A 130 12.68 9.40 9.52
CA GLU A 130 13.09 8.04 9.13
C GLU A 130 11.93 7.03 9.17
N ILE A 131 10.75 7.47 8.72
CA ILE A 131 9.52 6.66 8.76
C ILE A 131 9.68 5.48 7.78
N PRO A 132 9.51 4.22 8.20
CA PRO A 132 9.71 3.04 7.35
C PRO A 132 8.50 2.80 6.43
N LEU A 133 8.24 3.75 5.53
CA LEU A 133 7.08 3.80 4.65
C LEU A 133 7.52 3.96 3.20
N VAL A 134 6.99 3.11 2.32
CA VAL A 134 7.12 3.24 0.87
C VAL A 134 6.10 4.27 0.38
N TYR A 135 6.58 5.38 -0.18
CA TYR A 135 5.69 6.45 -0.65
C TYR A 135 5.57 6.51 -2.16
N PHE A 136 4.34 6.33 -2.65
CA PHE A 136 3.97 6.50 -4.04
C PHE A 136 3.05 7.70 -4.15
N ALA A 137 3.36 8.58 -5.11
CA ALA A 137 2.50 9.68 -5.47
C ALA A 137 2.34 9.67 -6.98
N THR A 138 1.10 9.49 -7.44
CA THR A 138 0.80 9.43 -8.87
C THR A 138 -0.41 10.26 -9.21
N LYS A 139 -0.43 10.87 -10.38
CA LYS A 139 -1.65 11.41 -10.96
C LYS A 139 -2.28 10.38 -11.89
N ILE A 140 -3.59 10.19 -11.81
CA ILE A 140 -4.31 9.24 -12.64
C ILE A 140 -5.05 9.96 -13.77
N TYR A 141 -4.94 9.41 -14.98
CA TYR A 141 -5.58 9.90 -16.19
C TYR A 141 -6.60 8.89 -16.74
N GLU A 142 -7.36 9.32 -17.75
CA GLU A 142 -8.21 8.42 -18.53
C GLU A 142 -7.44 7.18 -19.02
N GLY A 143 -8.10 6.02 -19.01
CA GLY A 143 -7.47 4.75 -19.38
C GLY A 143 -6.65 4.08 -18.27
N MET A 144 -6.71 4.58 -17.03
CA MET A 144 -5.92 4.07 -15.89
C MET A 144 -4.41 4.16 -16.14
N GLU A 145 -3.99 5.28 -16.72
CA GLU A 145 -2.59 5.64 -16.86
C GLU A 145 -2.14 6.54 -15.70
N PHE A 146 -0.90 6.37 -15.27
CA PHE A 146 -0.34 7.00 -14.07
C PHE A 146 0.90 7.82 -14.39
N GLU A 147 0.91 9.09 -13.99
CA GLU A 147 2.11 9.94 -14.00
C GLU A 147 2.72 10.00 -12.61
N PHE A 148 4.04 9.81 -12.51
CA PHE A 148 4.74 9.74 -11.24
C PHE A 148 5.18 11.10 -10.72
N PHE A 149 4.94 11.32 -9.43
CA PHE A 149 5.52 12.41 -8.63
C PHE A 149 6.45 11.88 -7.52
N SER A 150 6.27 10.62 -7.08
CA SER A 150 7.15 9.87 -6.17
C SER A 150 7.03 8.37 -6.47
N PRO A 151 8.12 7.58 -6.42
CA PRO A 151 9.48 7.95 -5.99
C PRO A 151 10.30 8.67 -7.06
N TRP A 152 9.84 8.67 -8.31
CA TRP A 152 10.53 9.31 -9.42
C TRP A 152 9.83 10.62 -9.76
N LYS A 153 10.58 11.73 -9.75
CA LYS A 153 10.14 12.97 -10.40
C LYS A 153 10.44 12.84 -11.87
N LEU A 154 9.62 12.07 -12.58
CA LEU A 154 9.67 12.06 -14.03
C LEU A 154 9.10 13.40 -14.47
N TYR A 155 9.97 14.41 -14.59
CA TYR A 155 9.61 15.70 -15.21
C TYR A 155 9.25 15.55 -16.69
N SER A 156 9.26 14.33 -17.23
CA SER A 156 8.62 13.99 -18.48
C SER A 156 7.19 13.56 -18.20
N SER A 157 6.25 14.08 -18.96
CA SER A 157 4.82 13.73 -19.06
C SER A 157 4.56 12.26 -19.44
N LYS A 158 5.48 11.36 -19.11
CA LYS A 158 5.42 9.94 -19.38
C LYS A 158 4.43 9.31 -18.41
N ARG A 159 3.29 8.95 -18.97
CA ARG A 159 2.31 8.12 -18.30
C ARG A 159 2.73 6.66 -18.38
N SER A 160 2.48 5.95 -17.30
CA SER A 160 2.82 4.54 -17.14
C SER A 160 1.55 3.76 -16.89
N ASP A 161 1.51 2.51 -17.34
CA ASP A 161 0.42 1.63 -16.99
C ASP A 161 0.57 1.06 -15.57
N ILE A 162 -0.47 0.36 -15.11
CA ILE A 162 -0.47 -0.26 -13.78
C ILE A 162 0.64 -1.29 -13.60
N GLU A 163 1.06 -1.97 -14.67
CA GLU A 163 2.12 -2.99 -14.57
C GLU A 163 3.45 -2.35 -14.20
N TYR A 164 3.80 -1.24 -14.86
CA TYR A 164 4.98 -0.46 -14.51
C TYR A 164 4.88 0.12 -13.09
N VAL A 165 3.69 0.56 -12.66
CA VAL A 165 3.47 1.05 -11.29
C VAL A 165 3.73 -0.04 -10.26
N LEU A 166 3.17 -1.24 -10.46
CA LEU A 166 3.36 -2.35 -9.53
C LEU A 166 4.77 -2.92 -9.55
N MET A 167 5.44 -2.93 -10.71
CA MET A 167 6.85 -3.31 -10.79
C MET A 167 7.71 -2.34 -9.97
N SER A 168 7.46 -1.03 -10.13
CA SER A 168 8.14 0.01 -9.35
C SER A 168 7.86 -0.16 -7.86
N MET A 169 6.60 -0.37 -7.47
CA MET A 169 6.18 -0.58 -6.07
C MET A 169 6.85 -1.81 -5.46
N LYS A 170 6.86 -2.94 -6.18
CA LYS A 170 7.56 -4.15 -5.77
C LYS A 170 9.04 -3.85 -5.50
N ASN A 171 9.73 -3.20 -6.43
CA ASN A 171 11.15 -2.89 -6.28
C ASN A 171 11.43 -1.96 -5.10
N THR A 172 10.60 -0.93 -4.86
CA THR A 172 10.76 -0.05 -3.70
C THR A 172 10.49 -0.78 -2.38
N CYS A 173 9.49 -1.67 -2.33
CA CYS A 173 9.21 -2.50 -1.16
C CYS A 173 10.36 -3.46 -0.83
N LYS A 174 11.16 -3.91 -1.80
CA LYS A 174 12.37 -4.69 -1.48
C LYS A 174 13.36 -3.93 -0.62
N ASN A 175 13.49 -2.62 -0.85
CA ASN A 175 14.47 -1.77 -0.20
C ASN A 175 13.94 -1.14 1.09
N THR A 176 12.63 -1.13 1.30
CA THR A 176 11.99 -0.56 2.50
C THR A 176 11.12 -1.62 3.16
N LYS A 177 11.69 -2.32 4.13
CA LYS A 177 11.02 -3.38 4.89
C LYS A 177 10.38 -2.83 6.16
N ASN A 178 9.33 -3.50 6.61
CA ASN A 178 8.74 -3.26 7.92
C ASN A 178 9.75 -3.66 9.03
N PRO A 179 10.30 -2.71 9.80
CA PRO A 179 11.30 -3.03 10.83
C PRO A 179 10.71 -3.83 11.99
N LEU A 180 9.38 -3.78 12.19
CA LEU A 180 8.72 -4.54 13.24
C LEU A 180 8.73 -6.05 12.98
N LEU A 181 9.08 -6.51 11.78
CA LEU A 181 9.26 -7.94 11.50
C LEU A 181 10.43 -8.58 12.29
N LEU A 182 11.27 -7.78 12.95
CA LEU A 182 12.26 -8.30 13.89
C LEU A 182 11.63 -8.75 15.22
N ASN A 183 10.44 -8.25 15.55
CA ASN A 183 9.69 -8.65 16.73
C ASN A 183 9.00 -10.00 16.49
N GLU A 184 9.25 -10.98 17.37
CA GLU A 184 8.68 -12.33 17.30
C GLU A 184 7.14 -12.33 17.26
N GLU A 185 6.49 -11.42 17.96
CA GLU A 185 5.04 -11.29 17.95
C GLU A 185 4.52 -10.92 16.55
N VAL A 186 5.18 -9.97 15.89
CA VAL A 186 4.83 -9.51 14.55
C VAL A 186 5.13 -10.59 13.51
N LYS A 187 6.18 -11.40 13.71
CA LYS A 187 6.44 -12.59 12.88
C LYS A 187 5.32 -13.63 12.99
N GLN A 188 4.80 -13.86 14.20
CA GLN A 188 3.66 -14.78 14.38
C GLN A 188 2.38 -14.21 13.73
N ARG A 189 2.11 -12.91 13.87
CA ARG A 189 0.99 -12.24 13.17
C ARG A 189 1.11 -12.35 11.65
N ARG A 190 2.32 -12.27 11.09
CA ARG A 190 2.58 -12.55 9.68
C ARG A 190 2.14 -13.96 9.26
N ASN A 191 2.38 -14.97 10.09
CA ASN A 191 1.93 -16.33 9.79
C ASN A 191 0.40 -16.42 9.75
N VAL A 192 -0.28 -15.79 10.71
CA VAL A 192 -1.75 -15.67 10.72
C VAL A 192 -2.27 -14.95 9.48
N LEU A 193 -1.64 -13.83 9.11
CA LEU A 193 -1.96 -13.08 7.88
C LEU A 193 -1.84 -14.00 6.66
N LYS A 194 -0.74 -14.74 6.51
CA LYS A 194 -0.56 -15.71 5.42
C LYS A 194 -1.67 -16.78 5.40
N THR A 195 -2.06 -17.31 6.56
CA THR A 195 -3.18 -18.25 6.65
C THR A 195 -4.51 -17.65 6.18
N ILE A 196 -4.83 -16.42 6.62
CA ILE A 196 -6.06 -15.71 6.22
C ILE A 196 -6.09 -15.45 4.72
N LEU A 197 -4.96 -15.00 4.16
CA LEU A 197 -4.79 -14.73 2.73
C LEU A 197 -4.63 -16.02 1.88
N LYS A 198 -4.58 -17.20 2.53
CA LYS A 198 -4.33 -18.50 1.90
C LYS A 198 -3.03 -18.48 1.08
N ILE A 199 -1.95 -18.02 1.71
CA ILE A 199 -0.59 -17.99 1.18
C ILE A 199 0.20 -19.09 1.93
N PRO A 200 1.00 -19.93 1.24
CA PRO A 200 1.79 -20.98 1.89
C PRO A 200 2.70 -20.40 2.98
N VAL A 201 2.64 -20.96 4.20
CA VAL A 201 3.48 -20.57 5.36
C VAL A 201 4.92 -20.97 5.13
#